data_AF-A0A087NIF9-F1
#
_entry.id   AF-A0A087NIF9-F1
#
_cell.length_a   1.000
_cell.length_b   1.000
_cell.length_c   1.000
_cell.angle_alpha   90.00
_cell.angle_beta   90.00
_cell.angle_gamma   90.00
#
_symmetry.space_group_name_H-M   'P 1'
#
loop_
_entity.id
_entity.type
_entity.pdbx_description
1 polymer ?
#
loop_
_entity_poly.entity_id
_entity_poly.type
_entity_poly.pdbx_seq_one_letter_code
_entity_poly.pdbx_strand_id
1 'polypeptide(L)'
;MVMIKVAMGLMSGAALVAATPAFAHGQEIANDLDRCAASASGPAVLVDVRGFAAATGKVRVQSYPGTKAAWLNKGQWLHRIDTAVRPANGAMRFCMPVPQPGKYGIAVRHDRNGNGKTDISSDGGGFSNNPSISIFNLGKPGVEKAAFYAGPGVTKITITLKYM
;
A
#
# COMPACT_ATOMS: atom_id res chain seq x y z
N MET A 1 18.21 -28.91 65.67
CA MET A 1 19.05 -27.69 65.70
C MET A 1 20.26 -28.04 64.84
N VAL A 2 20.37 -27.61 63.58
CA VAL A 2 20.62 -26.24 63.11
C VAL A 2 20.06 -26.08 61.68
N MET A 3 19.37 -24.96 61.44
CA MET A 3 18.92 -24.51 60.12
C MET A 3 20.11 -24.02 59.28
N ILE A 4 20.16 -24.38 57.99
CA ILE A 4 20.94 -23.64 56.99
C ILE A 4 19.96 -22.98 56.03
N LYS A 5 20.10 -21.65 55.94
CA LYS A 5 19.25 -20.69 55.24
C LYS A 5 20.18 -19.93 54.28
N VAL A 6 19.99 -20.06 52.97
CA VAL A 6 20.64 -19.19 51.94
C VAL A 6 19.64 -19.07 50.80
N ALA A 7 18.74 -18.08 50.85
CA ALA A 7 18.87 -16.71 50.34
C ALA A 7 18.63 -16.59 48.82
N MET A 8 17.35 -16.29 48.53
CA MET A 8 16.80 -15.47 47.46
C MET A 8 17.79 -14.70 46.56
N GLY A 9 17.59 -14.84 45.26
CA GLY A 9 18.09 -13.95 44.21
C GLY A 9 17.23 -14.04 42.95
N LEU A 10 15.93 -13.77 43.05
CA LEU A 10 15.02 -13.68 41.89
C LEU A 10 15.15 -12.29 41.26
N MET A 11 16.06 -12.12 40.29
CA MET A 11 15.99 -10.98 39.37
C MET A 11 14.78 -11.15 38.46
N SER A 12 13.68 -10.47 38.80
CA SER A 12 12.53 -10.32 37.92
C SER A 12 12.86 -9.28 36.85
N GLY A 13 13.42 -9.73 35.72
CA GLY A 13 13.56 -8.90 34.53
C GLY A 13 12.17 -8.69 33.90
N ALA A 14 11.56 -7.53 34.12
CA ALA A 14 10.36 -7.13 33.41
C ALA A 14 10.72 -6.88 31.93
N ALA A 15 10.44 -7.86 31.07
CA ALA A 15 10.55 -7.69 29.63
C ALA A 15 9.48 -6.70 29.16
N LEU A 16 9.89 -5.47 28.82
CA LEU A 16 9.05 -4.50 28.12
C LEU A 16 8.76 -5.06 26.72
N VAL A 17 7.60 -5.68 26.55
CA VAL A 17 7.09 -6.05 25.22
C VAL A 17 6.74 -4.75 24.52
N ALA A 18 7.58 -4.31 23.59
CA ALA A 18 7.25 -3.20 22.70
C ALA A 18 6.05 -3.59 21.83
N ALA A 19 4.88 -3.03 22.14
CA ALA A 19 3.69 -3.21 21.33
C ALA A 19 3.92 -2.55 19.95
N THR A 20 4.17 -3.36 18.93
CA THR A 20 4.14 -2.87 17.56
C THR A 20 2.68 -2.58 17.20
N PRO A 21 2.34 -1.39 16.69
CA PRO A 21 0.98 -1.11 16.26
C PRO A 21 0.60 -2.09 15.15
N ALA A 22 -0.43 -2.91 15.40
CA ALA A 22 -0.98 -3.81 14.40
C ALA A 22 -1.80 -2.97 13.42
N PHE A 23 -1.33 -2.86 12.18
CA PHE A 23 -2.14 -2.26 11.13
C PHE A 23 -3.26 -3.23 10.75
N ALA A 24 -4.48 -2.71 10.58
CA ALA A 24 -5.56 -3.48 9.98
C ALA A 24 -5.20 -3.77 8.51
N HIS A 25 -4.88 -5.01 8.21
CA HIS A 25 -4.60 -5.46 6.85
C HIS A 25 -5.89 -5.92 6.16
N GLY A 26 -5.88 -5.91 4.83
CA GLY A 26 -6.89 -6.62 4.05
C GLY A 26 -8.24 -5.92 3.93
N GLN A 27 -8.32 -4.60 4.13
CA GLN A 27 -9.59 -3.86 4.07
C GLN A 27 -9.93 -3.38 2.66
N GLU A 28 -10.94 -3.97 2.02
CA GLU A 28 -11.48 -3.44 0.76
C GLU A 28 -12.40 -2.24 1.05
N ILE A 29 -12.22 -1.16 0.30
CA ILE A 29 -12.96 0.10 0.47
C ILE A 29 -13.42 0.63 -0.90
N ALA A 30 -14.54 1.36 -0.90
CA ALA A 30 -14.95 2.12 -2.07
C ALA A 30 -13.98 3.30 -2.32
N ASN A 31 -13.93 3.76 -3.57
CA ASN A 31 -13.22 5.00 -3.89
C ASN A 31 -14.06 6.21 -3.42
N ASP A 32 -13.63 6.84 -2.33
CA ASP A 32 -14.28 7.98 -1.71
C ASP A 32 -13.31 9.16 -1.67
N LEU A 33 -13.50 10.10 -2.61
CA LEU A 33 -12.58 11.25 -2.77
C LEU A 33 -12.71 12.29 -1.64
N ASP A 34 -13.81 12.28 -0.88
CA ASP A 34 -14.02 13.24 0.21
C ASP A 34 -13.03 12.99 1.37
N ARG A 35 -12.52 11.77 1.50
CA ARG A 35 -11.41 11.42 2.42
C ARG A 35 -10.09 12.10 2.07
N CYS A 36 -9.98 12.70 0.90
CA CYS A 36 -8.83 13.48 0.46
C CYS A 36 -9.20 14.95 0.20
N ALA A 37 -10.39 15.39 0.62
CA ALA A 37 -10.78 16.79 0.54
C ALA A 37 -9.92 17.65 1.48
N ALA A 38 -9.93 18.97 1.28
CA ALA A 38 -9.18 19.91 2.12
C ALA A 38 -9.61 19.87 3.60
N SER A 39 -10.84 19.46 3.88
CA SER A 39 -11.41 19.28 5.21
C SER A 39 -11.17 17.89 5.82
N ALA A 40 -10.50 16.98 5.10
CA ALA A 40 -10.31 15.62 5.57
C ALA A 40 -9.41 15.58 6.81
N SER A 41 -9.82 14.79 7.81
CA SER A 41 -9.04 14.54 9.01
C SER A 41 -8.15 13.31 8.82
N GLY A 42 -6.87 13.47 9.12
CA GLY A 42 -5.91 12.37 9.13
C GLY A 42 -5.19 12.13 7.80
N PRO A 43 -4.23 11.20 7.79
CA PRO A 43 -3.35 11.02 6.66
C PRO A 43 -4.00 10.17 5.56
N ALA A 44 -3.94 10.68 4.34
CA ALA A 44 -4.47 10.00 3.16
C ALA A 44 -3.59 10.31 1.95
N VAL A 45 -3.74 9.49 0.90
CA VAL A 45 -2.97 9.65 -0.33
C VAL A 45 -3.93 9.83 -1.50
N LEU A 46 -3.92 11.01 -2.10
CA LEU A 46 -4.63 11.27 -3.36
C LEU A 46 -3.75 10.82 -4.52
N VAL A 47 -4.16 9.74 -5.17
CA VAL A 47 -3.43 9.09 -6.27
C VAL A 47 -4.08 9.48 -7.59
N ASP A 48 -3.36 10.17 -8.46
CA ASP A 48 -3.73 10.37 -9.87
C ASP A 48 -3.13 9.25 -10.71
N VAL A 49 -3.95 8.30 -11.16
CA VAL A 49 -3.51 7.18 -12.01
C VAL A 49 -3.71 7.55 -13.47
N ARG A 50 -2.67 7.43 -14.28
CA ARG A 50 -2.66 7.79 -15.70
C ARG A 50 -2.16 6.64 -16.57
N GLY A 51 -2.35 6.78 -17.88
CA GLY A 51 -1.81 5.82 -18.85
C GLY A 51 -2.65 4.54 -18.99
N PHE A 52 -3.96 4.61 -18.76
CA PHE A 52 -4.84 3.49 -19.08
C PHE A 52 -4.80 3.21 -20.59
N ALA A 53 -4.46 1.98 -20.99
CA ALA A 53 -4.41 1.58 -22.40
C ALA A 53 -5.81 1.47 -23.03
N ALA A 54 -6.83 1.22 -22.22
CA ALA A 54 -8.22 1.13 -22.63
C ALA A 54 -9.14 1.51 -21.46
N ALA A 55 -10.33 2.02 -21.76
CA ALA A 55 -11.39 2.28 -20.79
C ALA A 55 -12.25 1.01 -20.55
N THR A 56 -11.59 -0.12 -20.27
CA THR A 56 -12.23 -1.43 -20.09
C THR A 56 -11.72 -2.12 -18.84
N GLY A 57 -12.43 -3.15 -18.37
CA GLY A 57 -11.96 -3.96 -17.26
C GLY A 57 -11.96 -3.23 -15.92
N LYS A 58 -11.02 -3.60 -15.03
CA LYS A 58 -10.96 -3.12 -13.64
C LYS A 58 -9.60 -2.54 -13.28
N VAL A 59 -9.62 -1.53 -12.43
CA VAL A 59 -8.44 -0.99 -11.77
C VAL A 59 -8.46 -1.35 -10.30
N ARG A 60 -7.33 -1.87 -9.83
CA ARG A 60 -7.04 -2.17 -8.44
C ARG A 60 -5.97 -1.23 -7.93
N VAL A 61 -6.22 -0.53 -6.84
CA VAL A 61 -5.24 0.30 -6.13
C VAL A 61 -5.06 -0.25 -4.73
N GLN A 62 -3.83 -0.52 -4.33
CA GLN A 62 -3.50 -1.08 -3.01
C GLN A 62 -2.43 -0.29 -2.30
N SER A 63 -2.62 -0.02 -1.01
CA SER A 63 -1.59 0.53 -0.14
C SER A 63 -0.88 -0.58 0.65
N TYR A 64 0.40 -0.37 0.92
CA TYR A 64 1.25 -1.27 1.70
C TYR A 64 2.10 -0.45 2.67
N PRO A 65 2.42 -0.97 3.87
CA PRO A 65 3.55 -0.46 4.64
C PRO A 65 4.82 -0.47 3.78
N GLY A 66 5.64 0.58 3.87
CA GLY A 66 6.86 0.75 3.09
C GLY A 66 8.04 -0.11 3.57
N THR A 67 7.78 -1.37 3.91
CA THR A 67 8.77 -2.34 4.41
C THR A 67 8.93 -3.51 3.43
N LYS A 68 10.11 -4.14 3.43
CA LYS A 68 10.38 -5.30 2.55
C LYS A 68 9.46 -6.49 2.83
N ALA A 69 9.08 -6.69 4.10
CA ALA A 69 8.22 -7.80 4.51
C ALA A 69 6.77 -7.67 3.99
N ALA A 70 6.28 -6.44 3.87
CA ALA A 70 4.90 -6.18 3.47
C ALA A 70 4.75 -5.93 1.96
N TRP A 71 5.74 -5.28 1.34
CA TRP A 71 5.65 -4.81 -0.04
C TRP A 71 5.29 -5.91 -1.04
N LEU A 72 4.14 -5.76 -1.71
CA LEU A 72 3.57 -6.70 -2.69
C LEU A 72 3.37 -8.14 -2.18
N ASN A 73 3.49 -8.35 -0.87
CA ASN A 73 3.29 -9.64 -0.26
C ASN A 73 1.79 -9.90 -0.04
N LYS A 74 1.36 -11.16 -0.21
CA LYS A 74 -0.04 -11.54 -0.15
C LYS A 74 -0.59 -11.26 1.26
N GLY A 75 -1.74 -10.60 1.33
CA GLY A 75 -2.40 -10.26 2.59
C GLY A 75 -1.74 -9.13 3.40
N GLN A 76 -0.64 -8.55 2.93
CA GLN A 76 0.08 -7.48 3.64
C GLN A 76 -0.34 -6.06 3.23
N TRP A 77 -1.25 -5.94 2.26
CA TRP A 77 -1.85 -4.67 1.90
C TRP A 77 -2.78 -4.16 3.01
N LEU A 78 -2.89 -2.84 3.15
CA LEU A 78 -3.72 -2.18 4.16
C LEU A 78 -5.13 -1.99 3.61
N HIS A 79 -5.23 -1.17 2.57
CA HIS A 79 -6.48 -0.88 1.88
C HIS A 79 -6.40 -1.26 0.41
N ARG A 80 -7.53 -1.68 -0.14
CA ARG A 80 -7.71 -1.97 -1.57
C ARG A 80 -8.95 -1.25 -2.08
N ILE A 81 -8.81 -0.63 -3.25
CA ILE A 81 -9.93 -0.13 -4.04
C ILE A 81 -9.95 -0.93 -5.35
N ASP A 82 -11.07 -1.58 -5.64
CA ASP A 82 -11.35 -2.23 -6.93
C ASP A 82 -12.55 -1.54 -7.59
N THR A 83 -12.36 -1.01 -8.79
CA THR A 83 -13.46 -0.35 -9.54
C THR A 83 -13.28 -0.50 -11.05
N ALA A 84 -14.33 -0.22 -11.82
CA ALA A 84 -14.27 -0.27 -13.28
C ALA A 84 -13.45 0.90 -13.83
N VAL A 85 -12.68 0.64 -14.89
CA VAL A 85 -11.83 1.65 -15.52
C VAL A 85 -12.68 2.62 -16.34
N ARG A 86 -12.71 3.89 -15.93
CA ARG A 86 -13.43 4.98 -16.60
C ARG A 86 -12.64 6.30 -16.48
N PRO A 87 -11.50 6.43 -17.18
CA PRO A 87 -10.67 7.62 -17.08
C PRO A 87 -11.38 8.85 -17.64
N ALA A 88 -11.26 9.97 -16.92
CA ALA A 88 -11.63 11.30 -17.41
C ALA A 88 -10.33 12.06 -17.71
N ASN A 89 -10.20 12.62 -18.91
CA ASN A 89 -8.99 13.34 -19.34
C ASN A 89 -7.71 12.49 -19.19
N GLY A 90 -7.81 11.20 -19.51
CA GLY A 90 -6.69 10.24 -19.47
C GLY A 90 -6.27 9.77 -18.07
N ALA A 91 -7.05 10.07 -17.02
CA ALA A 91 -6.71 9.72 -15.65
C ALA A 91 -7.92 9.30 -14.80
N MET A 92 -7.63 8.60 -13.70
CA MET A 92 -8.58 8.32 -12.62
C MET A 92 -7.95 8.70 -11.29
N ARG A 93 -8.72 9.33 -10.40
CA ARG A 93 -8.26 9.68 -9.05
C ARG A 93 -8.79 8.71 -8.01
N PHE A 94 -7.93 8.44 -7.04
CA PHE A 94 -8.25 7.58 -5.90
C PHE A 94 -7.82 8.24 -4.62
N CYS A 95 -8.66 8.15 -3.59
CA CYS A 95 -8.23 8.50 -2.24
C CYS A 95 -7.91 7.23 -1.45
N MET A 96 -6.66 7.09 -1.04
CA MET A 96 -6.16 5.94 -0.32
C MET A 96 -5.81 6.36 1.12
N PRO A 97 -6.69 6.12 2.12
CA PRO A 97 -6.37 6.44 3.51
C PRO A 97 -5.16 5.61 3.96
N VAL A 98 -4.38 6.17 4.88
CA VAL A 98 -3.30 5.45 5.56
C VAL A 98 -3.46 5.63 7.08
N PRO A 99 -2.99 4.68 7.91
CA PRO A 99 -3.31 4.69 9.33
C PRO A 99 -2.62 5.82 10.12
N GLN A 100 -1.44 6.26 9.67
CA GLN A 100 -0.65 7.29 10.35
C GLN A 100 0.37 7.92 9.38
N PRO A 101 1.04 9.04 9.74
CA PRO A 101 2.19 9.50 8.99
C PRO A 101 3.27 8.42 8.95
N GLY A 102 3.88 8.19 7.78
CA GLY A 102 4.85 7.11 7.65
C GLY A 102 5.24 6.75 6.23
N LYS A 103 6.05 5.70 6.11
CA LYS A 103 6.53 5.20 4.82
C LYS A 103 5.55 4.17 4.26
N TYR A 104 5.10 4.38 3.03
CA TYR A 104 4.13 3.53 2.34
C TYR A 104 4.55 3.29 0.90
N GLY A 105 3.99 2.25 0.30
CA GLY A 105 4.00 2.06 -1.16
C GLY A 105 2.59 1.87 -1.68
N ILE A 106 2.34 2.32 -2.91
CA ILE A 106 1.07 2.10 -3.61
C ILE A 106 1.34 1.31 -4.88
N ALA A 107 0.55 0.26 -5.09
CA ALA A 107 0.57 -0.55 -6.30
C ALA A 107 -0.77 -0.42 -7.02
N VAL A 108 -0.71 -0.29 -8.34
CA VAL A 108 -1.88 -0.20 -9.22
C VAL A 108 -1.81 -1.30 -10.26
N ARG A 109 -2.92 -2.01 -10.45
CA ARG A 109 -3.11 -2.96 -11.56
C ARG A 109 -4.31 -2.53 -12.40
N HIS A 110 -4.14 -2.54 -13.71
CA HIS A 110 -5.22 -2.48 -14.68
C HIS A 110 -5.42 -3.88 -15.27
N ASP A 111 -6.48 -4.53 -14.81
CA ASP A 111 -6.98 -5.80 -15.33
C ASP A 111 -7.83 -5.53 -16.57
N ARG A 112 -7.22 -5.63 -17.75
CA ARG A 112 -7.82 -5.08 -18.98
C ARG A 112 -9.03 -5.89 -19.46
N ASN A 113 -8.98 -7.21 -19.28
CA ASN A 113 -10.03 -8.15 -19.68
C ASN A 113 -11.04 -8.42 -18.56
N GLY A 114 -10.75 -8.00 -17.32
CA GLY A 114 -11.65 -8.10 -16.17
C GLY A 114 -11.77 -9.50 -15.59
N ASN A 115 -10.86 -10.42 -15.91
CA ASN A 115 -10.95 -11.83 -15.50
C ASN A 115 -10.46 -12.09 -14.06
N GLY A 116 -9.86 -11.10 -13.39
CA GLY A 116 -9.35 -11.21 -12.03
C GLY A 116 -8.01 -11.93 -11.88
N LYS A 117 -7.42 -12.42 -12.99
CA LYS A 117 -6.17 -13.17 -13.05
C LYS A 117 -5.05 -12.28 -13.57
N THR A 118 -3.86 -12.35 -12.98
CA THR A 118 -2.72 -11.55 -13.43
C THR A 118 -2.24 -12.03 -14.81
N ASP A 119 -2.47 -11.22 -15.84
CA ASP A 119 -2.08 -11.47 -17.22
C ASP A 119 -0.98 -10.49 -17.63
N ILE A 120 0.28 -10.86 -17.37
CA ILE A 120 1.45 -9.96 -17.47
C ILE A 120 1.60 -9.29 -18.86
N SER A 121 1.18 -9.96 -19.93
CA SER A 121 1.28 -9.47 -21.32
C SER A 121 0.13 -8.55 -21.76
N SER A 122 -0.90 -8.38 -20.93
CA SER A 122 -2.08 -7.57 -21.30
C SER A 122 -2.53 -6.58 -20.23
N ASP A 123 -2.23 -6.91 -18.97
CA ASP A 123 -2.50 -6.05 -17.82
C ASP A 123 -1.50 -4.90 -17.75
N GLY A 124 -1.98 -3.77 -17.25
CA GLY A 124 -1.14 -2.64 -16.90
C GLY A 124 -0.74 -2.70 -15.42
N GLY A 125 0.47 -2.26 -15.13
CA GLY A 125 0.98 -2.11 -13.76
C GLY A 125 1.58 -0.73 -13.51
N GLY A 126 1.47 -0.23 -12.30
CA GLY A 126 2.12 1.00 -11.87
C GLY A 126 2.39 1.01 -10.37
N PHE A 127 3.39 1.77 -9.95
CA PHE A 127 3.77 1.89 -8.53
C PHE A 127 4.05 3.34 -8.18
N SER A 128 3.90 3.68 -6.90
CA SER A 128 4.35 4.97 -6.37
C SER A 128 5.84 5.20 -6.70
N ASN A 129 6.22 6.48 -6.86
CA ASN A 129 7.51 6.95 -7.41
C ASN A 129 7.83 6.56 -8.86
N ASN A 130 6.93 5.84 -9.57
CA ASN A 130 7.12 5.45 -10.97
C ASN A 130 8.52 4.87 -11.29
N PRO A 131 9.03 3.90 -10.52
CA PRO A 131 10.31 3.29 -10.84
C PRO A 131 10.27 2.62 -12.21
N SER A 132 11.42 2.52 -12.87
CA SER A 132 11.55 1.74 -14.10
C SER A 132 11.14 0.28 -13.82
N ILE A 133 10.17 -0.21 -14.57
CA ILE A 133 9.80 -1.62 -14.58
C ILE A 133 10.36 -2.28 -15.84
N SER A 134 10.80 -3.53 -15.73
CA SER A 134 11.36 -4.28 -16.85
C SER A 134 10.99 -5.76 -16.72
N ILE A 135 11.14 -6.52 -17.81
CA ILE A 135 10.95 -7.97 -17.78
C ILE A 135 11.86 -8.63 -16.70
N PHE A 136 13.06 -8.08 -16.48
CA PHE A 136 14.04 -8.59 -15.52
C PHE A 136 13.62 -8.44 -14.05
N ASN A 137 12.75 -7.48 -13.72
CA ASN A 137 12.15 -7.39 -12.39
C ASN A 137 10.74 -7.97 -12.33
N LEU A 138 10.30 -8.68 -13.37
CA LEU A 138 8.93 -9.20 -13.52
C LEU A 138 7.87 -8.11 -13.30
N GLY A 139 8.21 -6.87 -13.63
CA GLY A 139 7.38 -5.70 -13.38
C GLY A 139 7.28 -5.27 -11.90
N LYS A 140 7.99 -5.91 -10.95
CA LYS A 140 7.89 -5.63 -9.50
C LYS A 140 9.15 -4.92 -8.98
N PRO A 141 9.10 -3.60 -8.74
CA PRO A 141 10.22 -2.89 -8.15
C PRO A 141 10.40 -3.26 -6.67
N GLY A 142 11.62 -3.15 -6.15
CA GLY A 142 11.87 -3.21 -4.72
C GLY A 142 11.23 -2.03 -3.97
N VAL A 143 10.91 -2.24 -2.69
CA VAL A 143 10.20 -1.25 -1.87
C VAL A 143 10.98 0.05 -1.72
N GLU A 144 12.30 -0.01 -1.73
CA GLU A 144 13.19 1.16 -1.66
C GLU A 144 13.01 2.11 -2.84
N LYS A 145 12.59 1.60 -4.00
CA LYS A 145 12.30 2.42 -5.19
C LYS A 145 10.87 2.93 -5.21
N ALA A 146 9.92 2.12 -4.74
CA ALA A 146 8.50 2.44 -4.81
C ALA A 146 7.98 3.24 -3.62
N ALA A 147 8.60 3.13 -2.45
CA ALA A 147 8.05 3.71 -1.23
C ALA A 147 8.27 5.22 -1.13
N PHE A 148 7.27 5.91 -0.60
CA PHE A 148 7.26 7.35 -0.33
C PHE A 148 6.83 7.59 1.11
N TYR A 149 6.97 8.83 1.59
CA TYR A 149 6.52 9.24 2.90
C TYR A 149 5.16 9.96 2.79
N ALA A 150 4.15 9.47 3.49
CA ALA A 150 2.88 10.15 3.67
C ALA A 150 2.92 10.97 4.97
N GLY A 151 2.65 12.27 4.87
CA GLY A 151 2.57 13.17 6.02
C GLY A 151 1.26 13.04 6.80
N PRO A 152 1.00 13.91 7.79
CA PRO A 152 -0.22 13.89 8.61
C PRO A 152 -1.50 14.31 7.90
N GLY A 153 -1.40 14.87 6.70
CA GLY A 153 -2.55 15.23 5.87
C GLY A 153 -2.56 14.50 4.53
N VAL A 154 -3.20 15.10 3.53
CA VAL A 154 -3.31 14.52 2.18
C VAL A 154 -1.99 14.66 1.43
N THR A 155 -1.37 13.52 1.13
CA THR A 155 -0.20 13.42 0.25
C THR A 155 -0.68 13.19 -1.18
N LYS A 156 -0.21 13.98 -2.16
CA LYS A 156 -0.61 13.85 -3.56
C LYS A 156 0.48 13.15 -4.35
N ILE A 157 0.13 12.13 -5.11
CA ILE A 157 1.07 11.42 -6.00
C ILE A 157 0.44 11.13 -7.36
N THR A 158 1.28 10.93 -8.38
CA THR A 158 0.86 10.46 -9.70
C THR A 158 1.50 9.11 -9.99
N ILE A 159 0.71 8.15 -10.46
CA ILE A 159 1.18 6.83 -10.89
C ILE A 159 0.85 6.65 -12.37
N THR A 160 1.86 6.36 -13.17
CA THR A 160 1.73 6.11 -14.61
C THR A 160 1.77 4.61 -14.85
N LEU A 161 0.69 4.07 -15.40
CA LEU A 161 0.62 2.67 -15.80
C LEU A 161 1.59 2.39 -16.96
N LYS A 162 2.15 1.20 -16.93
CA LYS A 162 3.03 0.63 -17.94
C LYS A 162 2.49 -0.75 -18.33
N TYR A 163 2.70 -1.11 -19.59
CA TYR A 163 2.30 -2.39 -20.18
C TYR A 163 3.56 -2.99 -20.81
N MET A 164 3.68 -4.31 -20.74
CA MET A 164 4.83 -5.07 -21.24
C MET A 164 4.41 -5.97 -22.39
#